data_AF-S5SA79-F1
#
_entry.id   AF-S5SA79-F1
#
_cell.length_a   1.000
_cell.length_b   1.000
_cell.length_c   1.000
_cell.angle_alpha   90.00
_cell.angle_beta   90.00
_cell.angle_gamma   90.00
#
_symmetry.space_group_name_H-M   'P 1'
#
loop_
_entity.id
_entity.type
_entity.pdbx_description
1 polymer ?
#
loop_
_entity_poly.entity_id
_entity_poly.type
_entity_poly.pdbx_seq_one_letter_code
_entity_poly.pdbx_strand_id
1 'polypeptide(L)'
;YINNSYDFIKLQNDVTYLQNAYNDYFDKLIEYCRPNYPPYINVEEYTLSFDEIIKNKRRVKDITKKNAGNSFMLYRKYLYKYLETSGINIPMQSLSSLAGHLWASEPKFVKDYYKKLSDQIKNLHNERLKDLIQSIPNKRKQPSDDDQFELLYAKFH
;
A
#
# COMPACT_ATOMS: atom_id res chain seq x y z
N TYR A 1 26.75 -27.56 -10.88
CA TYR A 1 26.15 -27.03 -12.11
C TYR A 1 24.90 -26.26 -11.74
N ILE A 2 24.99 -24.94 -11.69
CA ILE A 2 23.82 -24.07 -11.48
C ILE A 2 22.97 -24.21 -12.74
N ASN A 3 21.77 -24.77 -12.58
CA ASN A 3 20.86 -25.03 -13.69
C ASN A 3 20.34 -23.68 -14.21
N ASN A 4 20.93 -23.19 -15.29
CA ASN A 4 20.60 -21.90 -15.92
C ASN A 4 19.29 -21.92 -16.72
N SER A 5 18.55 -23.05 -16.75
CA SER A 5 17.29 -23.18 -17.46
C SER A 5 16.13 -22.68 -16.60
N TYR A 6 15.79 -21.41 -16.80
CA TYR A 6 14.64 -20.69 -16.25
C TYR A 6 13.31 -21.17 -16.88
N ASP A 7 12.24 -21.27 -16.07
CA ASP A 7 10.91 -21.67 -16.53
C ASP A 7 9.83 -20.67 -16.04
N PHE A 8 9.42 -19.75 -16.92
CA PHE A 8 8.39 -18.74 -16.64
C PHE A 8 7.02 -19.36 -16.33
N ILE A 9 6.70 -20.49 -16.95
CA ILE A 9 5.41 -21.17 -16.74
C ILE A 9 5.35 -21.76 -15.34
N LYS A 10 6.45 -22.32 -14.83
CA LYS A 10 6.52 -22.80 -13.44
C LYS A 10 6.47 -21.66 -12.43
N LEU A 11 7.07 -20.51 -12.73
CA LEU A 11 6.98 -19.34 -11.84
C LEU A 11 5.53 -18.90 -11.62
N GLN A 12 4.72 -18.90 -12.67
CA GLN A 12 3.33 -18.47 -12.60
C GLN A 12 2.44 -19.47 -11.85
N ASN A 13 2.81 -20.76 -11.85
CA ASN A 13 1.90 -21.84 -11.46
C ASN A 13 2.38 -22.73 -10.29
N ASP A 14 3.65 -22.65 -9.86
CA ASP A 14 4.23 -23.51 -8.81
C ASP A 14 4.82 -22.68 -7.64
N VAL A 15 4.06 -22.64 -6.53
CA VAL A 15 4.43 -21.93 -5.30
C VAL A 15 5.68 -22.51 -4.63
N THR A 16 5.91 -23.82 -4.76
CA THR A 16 7.05 -24.54 -4.20
C THR A 16 8.33 -24.22 -4.96
N TYR A 17 8.23 -24.09 -6.29
CA TYR A 17 9.31 -23.59 -7.13
C TYR A 17 9.73 -22.17 -6.72
N LEU A 18 8.75 -21.32 -6.43
CA LEU A 18 8.97 -19.93 -5.99
C LEU A 18 9.66 -19.84 -4.61
N GLN A 19 9.33 -20.73 -3.68
CA GLN A 19 9.97 -20.79 -2.36
C GLN A 19 11.42 -21.31 -2.40
N ASN A 20 11.68 -22.37 -3.18
CA ASN A 20 13.01 -22.99 -3.24
C ASN A 20 13.99 -22.19 -4.11
N ALA A 21 13.51 -21.49 -5.14
CA ALA A 21 14.34 -20.65 -5.99
C ALA A 21 14.66 -19.29 -5.34
N TYR A 22 13.99 -18.91 -4.24
CA TYR A 22 14.02 -17.56 -3.70
C TYR A 22 15.42 -16.98 -3.50
N ASN A 23 16.40 -17.76 -3.02
CA ASN A 23 17.75 -17.24 -2.76
C ASN A 23 18.59 -17.04 -4.05
N ASP A 24 18.45 -17.92 -5.04
CA ASP A 24 19.23 -17.86 -6.30
C ASP A 24 18.52 -17.02 -7.38
N TYR A 25 17.21 -16.77 -7.21
CA TYR A 25 16.32 -16.13 -8.18
C TYR A 25 15.98 -14.68 -7.81
N PHE A 26 16.28 -14.25 -6.60
CA PHE A 26 15.95 -12.91 -6.12
C PHE A 26 16.54 -11.79 -6.99
N ASP A 27 17.79 -11.96 -7.45
CA ASP A 27 18.45 -10.99 -8.33
C ASP A 27 17.75 -10.87 -9.70
N LYS A 28 17.26 -12.00 -10.24
CA LYS A 28 16.47 -12.00 -11.47
C LYS A 28 15.10 -11.37 -11.25
N LEU A 29 14.45 -11.63 -10.11
CA LEU A 29 13.19 -10.95 -9.75
C LEU A 29 13.36 -9.43 -9.72
N ILE A 30 14.50 -8.92 -9.22
CA ILE A 30 14.78 -7.47 -9.24
C ILE A 30 14.82 -6.93 -10.68
N GLU A 31 15.29 -7.72 -11.65
CA GLU A 31 15.33 -7.34 -13.06
C GLU A 31 13.93 -7.34 -13.70
N TYR A 32 13.15 -8.41 -13.51
CA TYR A 32 11.89 -8.63 -14.24
C TYR A 32 10.63 -8.07 -13.55
N CYS A 33 10.66 -7.90 -12.22
CA CYS A 33 9.48 -7.50 -11.46
C CYS A 33 9.37 -5.99 -11.22
N ARG A 34 10.23 -5.19 -11.86
CA ARG A 34 10.16 -3.74 -11.75
C ARG A 34 8.86 -3.25 -12.41
N PRO A 35 7.98 -2.55 -11.68
CA PRO A 35 6.77 -2.02 -12.27
C PRO A 35 7.09 -0.94 -13.31
N ASN A 36 6.23 -0.82 -14.33
CA ASN A 36 6.36 0.23 -15.34
C ASN A 36 6.24 1.63 -14.70
N TYR A 37 6.99 2.59 -15.24
CA TYR A 37 6.88 4.00 -14.90
C TYR A 37 6.28 4.81 -16.07
N PRO A 38 5.33 5.73 -15.82
CA PRO A 38 4.71 6.02 -14.53
C PRO A 38 3.74 4.90 -14.10
N PRO A 39 3.64 4.63 -12.78
CA PRO A 39 2.69 3.64 -12.28
C PRO A 39 1.26 4.15 -12.47
N TYR A 40 0.35 3.28 -12.92
CA TYR A 40 -1.07 3.60 -12.96
C TYR A 40 -1.68 3.40 -11.56
N ILE A 41 -1.71 4.47 -10.75
CA ILE A 41 -2.27 4.47 -9.40
C ILE A 41 -3.46 5.43 -9.35
N ASN A 42 -4.65 4.88 -9.10
CA ASN A 42 -5.80 5.69 -8.72
C ASN A 42 -5.72 6.00 -7.22
N VAL A 43 -5.48 7.27 -6.87
CA VAL A 43 -5.36 7.75 -5.48
C VAL A 43 -6.57 7.33 -4.62
N GLU A 44 -7.77 7.35 -5.19
CA GLU A 44 -9.00 7.02 -4.46
C GLU A 44 -9.03 5.56 -4.00
N GLU A 45 -8.54 4.63 -4.82
CA GLU A 45 -8.48 3.19 -4.50
C GLU A 45 -7.51 2.88 -3.35
N TYR A 46 -6.61 3.83 -3.05
CA TYR A 46 -5.63 3.72 -1.97
C TYR A 46 -6.02 4.53 -0.73
N THR A 47 -7.10 5.31 -0.81
CA THR A 47 -7.73 5.95 0.35
C THR A 47 -8.79 5.06 0.96
N LEU A 48 -8.86 5.02 2.29
CA LEU A 48 -9.94 4.33 2.99
C LEU A 48 -11.29 5.00 2.69
N SER A 49 -12.33 4.18 2.52
CA SER A 49 -13.72 4.66 2.45
C SER A 49 -14.20 5.17 3.80
N PHE A 50 -15.32 5.88 3.82
CA PHE A 50 -15.96 6.36 5.06
C PHE A 50 -16.27 5.20 6.03
N ASP A 51 -16.83 4.10 5.52
CA ASP A 51 -17.16 2.93 6.34
C ASP A 51 -15.92 2.28 6.93
N GLU A 52 -14.82 2.22 6.17
CA GLU A 52 -13.55 1.68 6.63
C GLU A 52 -12.90 2.56 7.71
N ILE A 53 -13.05 3.88 7.58
CA ILE A 53 -12.60 4.86 8.59
C ILE A 53 -13.34 4.64 9.91
N ILE A 54 -14.67 4.54 9.87
CA ILE A 54 -15.51 4.36 11.05
C ILE A 54 -15.19 3.02 11.74
N LYS A 55 -15.05 1.94 10.95
CA LYS A 55 -14.76 0.59 11.46
C LYS A 55 -13.36 0.45 12.07
N ASN A 56 -12.38 1.23 11.62
CA ASN A 56 -10.97 1.12 12.05
C ASN A 56 -10.55 2.20 13.07
N LYS A 57 -11.43 2.60 14.00
CA LYS A 57 -11.23 3.63 15.03
C LYS A 57 -9.80 3.79 15.60
N ARG A 58 -9.17 2.71 16.08
CA ARG A 58 -7.79 2.73 16.63
C ARG A 58 -6.72 2.74 15.54
N ARG A 59 -7.02 2.10 14.42
CA ARG A 59 -6.14 1.99 13.26
C ARG A 59 -6.10 3.29 12.45
N VAL A 60 -7.10 4.16 12.45
CA VAL A 60 -7.07 5.42 11.68
C VAL A 60 -5.98 6.37 12.18
N LYS A 61 -5.86 6.57 13.49
CA LYS A 61 -4.71 7.31 14.09
C LYS A 61 -3.37 6.64 13.77
N ASP A 62 -3.30 5.31 13.83
CA ASP A 62 -2.05 4.58 13.51
C ASP A 62 -1.74 4.52 12.01
N ILE A 63 -2.74 4.50 11.13
CA ILE A 63 -2.65 4.49 9.66
C ILE A 63 -2.30 5.89 9.19
N THR A 64 -2.85 6.95 9.78
CA THR A 64 -2.41 8.32 9.48
C THR A 64 -1.02 8.62 10.04
N LYS A 65 -0.56 7.92 11.09
CA LYS A 65 0.79 8.10 11.65
C LYS A 65 1.85 7.19 11.01
N LYS A 66 1.51 5.96 10.59
CA LYS A 66 2.41 4.98 9.93
C LYS A 66 2.26 4.92 8.40
N ASN A 67 1.02 4.98 7.91
CA ASN A 67 0.55 4.96 6.50
C ASN A 67 0.85 6.19 5.66
N ALA A 68 0.63 7.34 6.27
CA ALA A 68 0.46 8.59 5.55
C ALA A 68 1.66 8.94 4.66
N GLY A 69 2.90 8.80 5.13
CA GLY A 69 4.07 9.35 4.41
C GLY A 69 5.01 8.35 3.81
N ASN A 70 4.67 7.07 3.86
CA ASN A 70 5.61 6.05 3.45
C ASN A 70 5.40 5.73 1.97
N SER A 71 6.01 6.54 1.11
CA SER A 71 6.07 6.31 -0.34
C SER A 71 6.51 4.88 -0.70
N PHE A 72 7.34 4.26 0.14
CA PHE A 72 7.71 2.85 0.02
C PHE A 72 6.54 1.88 0.28
N MET A 73 5.65 2.17 1.23
CA MET A 73 4.45 1.32 1.45
C MET A 73 3.49 1.37 0.28
N LEU A 74 3.33 2.56 -0.32
CA LEU A 74 2.56 2.73 -1.57
C LEU A 74 3.21 1.93 -2.71
N TYR A 75 4.53 2.06 -2.87
CA TYR A 75 5.31 1.30 -3.84
C TYR A 75 5.11 -0.22 -3.67
N ARG A 76 5.26 -0.74 -2.45
CA ARG A 76 5.08 -2.18 -2.15
C ARG A 76 3.67 -2.66 -2.47
N LYS A 77 2.64 -1.87 -2.13
CA LYS A 77 1.24 -2.22 -2.43
C LYS A 77 0.98 -2.21 -3.94
N TYR A 78 1.56 -1.26 -4.68
CA TYR A 78 1.47 -1.24 -6.13
C TYR A 78 2.20 -2.43 -6.77
N LEU A 79 3.43 -2.73 -6.32
CA LEU A 79 4.20 -3.89 -6.76
C LEU A 79 3.40 -5.19 -6.61
N TYR A 80 2.75 -5.39 -5.46
CA TYR A 80 1.90 -6.57 -5.25
C TYR A 80 0.81 -6.70 -6.32
N LYS A 81 0.05 -5.63 -6.57
CA LYS A 81 -1.02 -5.64 -7.59
C LYS A 81 -0.47 -5.84 -9.00
N TYR A 82 0.66 -5.22 -9.31
CA TYR A 82 1.32 -5.37 -10.61
C TYR A 82 1.71 -6.82 -10.87
N LEU A 83 2.28 -7.50 -9.86
CA LEU A 83 2.65 -8.91 -9.95
C LEU A 83 1.43 -9.83 -10.01
N GLU A 84 0.42 -9.56 -9.18
CA GLU A 84 -0.85 -10.31 -9.17
C GLU A 84 -1.54 -10.25 -10.55
N THR A 85 -1.59 -9.05 -11.17
CA THR A 85 -2.14 -8.85 -12.53
C THR A 85 -1.31 -9.59 -13.59
N SER A 86 -0.02 -9.75 -13.35
CA SER A 86 0.90 -10.51 -14.22
C SER A 86 0.88 -12.02 -13.93
N GLY A 87 0.00 -12.49 -13.03
CA GLY A 87 -0.14 -13.89 -12.64
C GLY A 87 0.92 -14.39 -11.65
N ILE A 88 1.77 -13.51 -11.12
CA ILE A 88 2.84 -13.86 -10.18
C ILE A 88 2.34 -13.62 -8.75
N ASN A 89 2.13 -14.71 -8.00
CA ASN A 89 1.72 -14.62 -6.60
C ASN A 89 2.91 -14.89 -5.67
N ILE A 90 3.41 -13.84 -5.01
CA ILE A 90 4.58 -13.91 -4.12
C ILE A 90 4.14 -13.81 -2.66
N PRO A 91 4.65 -14.66 -1.75
CA PRO A 91 4.40 -14.52 -0.32
C PRO A 91 4.77 -13.13 0.21
N MET A 92 3.99 -12.60 1.16
CA MET A 92 4.15 -11.23 1.69
C MET A 92 5.55 -10.90 2.25
N GLN A 93 6.22 -11.89 2.87
CA GLN A 93 7.58 -11.74 3.37
C GLN A 93 8.57 -11.52 2.22
N SER A 94 8.49 -12.35 1.19
CA SER A 94 9.28 -12.26 -0.05
C SER A 94 9.02 -10.97 -0.81
N LEU A 95 7.75 -10.57 -0.93
CA LEU A 95 7.37 -9.28 -1.53
C LEU A 95 8.01 -8.10 -0.80
N SER A 96 8.05 -8.12 0.53
CA SER A 96 8.61 -7.02 1.32
C SER A 96 10.10 -6.85 1.09
N SER A 97 10.84 -7.97 0.99
CA SER A 97 12.25 -7.94 0.62
C SER A 97 12.45 -7.42 -0.80
N LEU A 98 11.69 -7.94 -1.78
CA LEU A 98 11.78 -7.55 -3.19
C LEU A 98 11.51 -6.05 -3.37
N ALA A 99 10.42 -5.57 -2.77
CA ALA A 99 10.10 -4.15 -2.76
C ALA A 99 11.24 -3.32 -2.18
N GLY A 100 11.87 -3.77 -1.09
CA GLY A 100 12.98 -3.08 -0.45
C GLY A 100 14.16 -2.88 -1.40
N HIS A 101 14.56 -3.93 -2.11
CA HIS A 101 15.67 -3.88 -3.06
C HIS A 101 15.34 -3.04 -4.29
N LEU A 102 14.17 -3.26 -4.89
CA LEU A 102 13.70 -2.45 -6.01
C LEU A 102 13.67 -0.97 -5.63
N TRP A 103 13.03 -0.63 -4.52
CA TRP A 103 12.95 0.74 -4.00
C TRP A 103 14.32 1.35 -3.74
N ALA A 104 15.27 0.61 -3.15
CA ALA A 104 16.63 1.10 -2.95
C ALA A 104 17.27 1.53 -4.28
N SER A 105 17.11 0.71 -5.32
CA SER A 105 17.62 0.95 -6.67
C SER A 105 16.81 1.95 -7.52
N GLU A 106 15.61 2.35 -7.09
CA GLU A 106 14.79 3.28 -7.88
C GLU A 106 15.46 4.66 -7.98
N PRO A 107 15.38 5.31 -9.16
CA PRO A 107 15.92 6.65 -9.34
C PRO A 107 15.09 7.68 -8.56
N LYS A 108 15.73 8.81 -8.24
CA LYS A 108 15.13 9.84 -7.38
C LYS A 108 13.77 10.34 -7.89
N PHE A 109 13.62 10.52 -9.20
CA PHE A 109 12.36 11.03 -9.77
C PHE A 109 11.17 10.06 -9.56
N VAL A 110 11.41 8.74 -9.55
CA VAL A 110 10.39 7.74 -9.21
C VAL A 110 10.01 7.86 -7.75
N LYS A 111 11.00 7.93 -6.85
CA LYS A 111 10.77 8.09 -5.41
C LYS A 111 9.98 9.37 -5.10
N ASP A 112 10.33 10.47 -5.75
CA ASP A 112 9.65 11.76 -5.63
C ASP A 112 8.20 11.68 -6.14
N TYR A 113 7.96 10.93 -7.22
CA TYR A 113 6.60 10.69 -7.74
C TYR A 113 5.74 9.93 -6.73
N TYR A 114 6.23 8.81 -6.18
CA TYR A 114 5.52 8.07 -5.14
C TYR A 114 5.32 8.89 -3.85
N LYS A 115 6.26 9.78 -3.53
CA LYS A 115 6.08 10.74 -2.43
C LYS A 115 4.89 11.67 -2.70
N LYS A 116 4.82 12.30 -3.88
CA LYS A 116 3.69 13.15 -4.28
C LYS A 116 2.36 12.41 -4.18
N LEU A 117 2.29 11.17 -4.70
CA LEU A 117 1.08 10.34 -4.58
C LEU A 117 0.73 10.05 -3.11
N SER A 118 1.72 9.70 -2.28
CA SER A 118 1.46 9.44 -0.85
C SER A 118 0.93 10.67 -0.12
N ASP A 119 1.43 11.86 -0.47
CA ASP A 119 0.96 13.13 0.08
C ASP A 119 -0.46 13.48 -0.41
N GLN A 120 -0.81 13.15 -1.66
CA GLN A 120 -2.18 13.29 -2.16
C GLN A 120 -3.15 12.36 -1.44
N ILE A 121 -2.81 11.08 -1.25
CA ILE A 121 -3.61 10.08 -0.53
C ILE A 121 -3.89 10.55 0.91
N LYS A 122 -2.84 11.04 1.58
CA LYS A 122 -2.93 11.69 2.90
C LYS A 122 -3.94 12.83 2.94
N ASN A 123 -3.79 13.78 2.02
CA ASN A 123 -4.58 15.00 2.03
C ASN A 123 -6.05 14.66 1.80
N LEU A 124 -6.33 13.79 0.83
CA LEU A 124 -7.70 13.33 0.56
C LEU A 124 -8.30 12.59 1.77
N HIS A 125 -7.50 11.78 2.47
CA HIS A 125 -7.96 11.10 3.68
C HIS A 125 -8.28 12.10 4.82
N ASN A 126 -7.42 13.10 5.01
CA ASN A 126 -7.62 14.15 6.02
C ASN A 126 -8.84 15.02 5.70
N GLU A 127 -9.08 15.31 4.42
CA GLU A 127 -10.28 16.04 3.95
C GLU A 127 -11.55 15.24 4.25
N ARG A 128 -11.60 13.96 3.87
CA ARG A 128 -12.74 13.08 4.20
C ARG A 128 -13.03 13.03 5.70
N LEU A 129 -11.98 12.97 6.53
CA LEU A 129 -12.14 13.01 7.99
C LEU A 129 -12.73 14.34 8.48
N LYS A 130 -12.26 15.47 7.96
CA LYS A 130 -12.81 16.79 8.32
C LYS A 130 -14.27 16.92 7.94
N ASP A 131 -14.64 16.48 6.73
CA ASP A 131 -16.03 16.53 6.26
C ASP A 131 -16.93 15.66 7.14
N LEU A 132 -16.44 14.49 7.57
CA LEU A 132 -17.14 13.61 8.49
C LEU A 132 -17.45 14.32 9.81
N ILE A 133 -16.44 14.95 10.41
CA ILE A 133 -16.53 15.68 11.68
C ILE A 133 -17.49 16.87 11.54
N GLN A 134 -17.39 17.65 10.47
CA GLN A 134 -18.27 18.80 10.24
C GLN A 134 -19.74 18.40 10.04
N SER A 135 -20.01 17.18 9.58
CA SER A 135 -21.38 16.66 9.44
C SER A 135 -22.06 16.29 10.77
N ILE A 136 -21.32 16.32 11.90
CA ILE A 136 -21.86 16.05 13.24
C ILE A 136 -22.56 17.31 13.76
N PRO A 137 -23.87 17.27 14.06
CA PRO A 137 -24.57 18.44 14.57
C PRO A 137 -23.97 18.89 15.92
N ASN A 138 -23.54 20.15 15.99
CA ASN A 138 -22.89 20.79 17.13
C ASN A 138 -23.68 20.61 18.44
N LYS A 139 -23.29 19.65 19.29
CA LYS A 139 -23.53 19.74 20.73
C LYS A 139 -22.25 20.23 21.40
N ARG A 140 -22.40 21.39 22.02
CA ARG A 140 -21.38 22.28 22.61
C ARG A 140 -20.29 21.56 23.42
N LYS A 141 -19.10 22.17 23.34
CA LYS A 141 -17.74 21.75 23.76
C LYS A 141 -17.04 20.96 22.66
N GLN A 142 -15.93 21.50 22.14
CA GLN A 142 -15.07 20.78 21.19
C GLN A 142 -14.69 19.45 21.86
N PRO A 143 -15.23 18.31 21.38
CA PRO A 143 -14.90 17.03 21.94
C PRO A 143 -13.45 16.73 21.55
N SER A 144 -12.72 16.01 22.39
CA SER A 144 -11.40 15.51 21.98
C SER A 144 -11.55 14.65 20.72
N ASP A 145 -10.46 14.44 19.96
CA ASP A 145 -10.52 13.59 18.76
C ASP A 145 -11.21 12.24 19.03
N ASP A 146 -10.99 11.66 20.21
CA ASP A 146 -11.57 10.37 20.59
C ASP A 146 -13.09 10.45 20.81
N ASP A 147 -13.57 11.57 21.35
CA ASP A 147 -15.01 11.84 21.54
C ASP A 147 -15.71 12.09 20.19
N GLN A 148 -15.03 12.73 19.22
CA GLN A 148 -15.57 12.98 17.89
C GLN A 148 -15.78 11.67 17.11
N PHE A 149 -14.86 10.70 17.23
CA PHE A 149 -15.01 9.39 16.61
C PHE A 149 -16.14 8.56 17.24
N GLU A 150 -16.38 8.65 18.55
CA GLU A 150 -17.54 7.99 19.18
C GLU A 150 -18.86 8.55 18.66
N LEU A 151 -18.95 9.87 18.49
CA LEU A 151 -20.13 10.52 17.93
C LEU A 151 -20.40 10.09 16.48
N LEU A 152 -19.34 9.88 15.69
CA LEU A 152 -19.46 9.35 14.33
C LEU A 152 -19.95 7.91 14.32
N TYR A 153 -19.34 7.04 15.13
CA TYR A 153 -19.76 5.64 15.22
C TYR A 153 -21.24 5.53 15.62
N ALA A 154 -21.68 6.29 16.62
CA ALA A 154 -23.07 6.31 17.09
C ALA A 154 -24.08 6.96 16.12
N LYS A 155 -23.63 7.68 15.08
CA LYS A 155 -24.51 8.26 14.05
C LYS A 155 -24.80 7.27 12.92
N PHE A 156 -23.87 6.36 12.64
CA PHE A 156 -23.92 5.44 11.51
C PHE A 156 -24.21 3.98 11.91
N HIS A 157 -24.45 3.71 13.21
CA HIS A 157 -24.92 2.45 13.79
C HIS A 157 -26.06 2.72 14.77
#